data_AF-A0AAE3KST9-F1
#
_entry.id   AF-A0AAE3KST9-F1
#
_cell.length_a   1.000
_cell.length_b   1.000
_cell.length_c   1.000
_cell.angle_alpha   90.00
_cell.angle_beta   90.00
_cell.angle_gamma   90.00
#
_symmetry.space_group_name_H-M   'P 1'
#
loop_
_entity.id
_entity.type
_entity.pdbx_description
1 polymer ?
#
loop_
_entity_poly.entity_id
_entity_poly.type
_entity_poly.pdbx_seq_one_letter_code
_entity_poly.pdbx_strand_id
1 'polypeptide(L)'
;MKLKDLKDVWHVGSNYAILSLPFVSYSVQPHWMNRFETDPTRHRFMASFKSYIAVNQTFETEFATTELAIKGCEEHLQKLLAYVFIKLEDIVDFGVKEPLHTQNSPVLLLEVC
;
A
#
# COMPACT_ATOMS: atom_id res chain seq x y z
N MET A 1 -3.68 13.61 0.27
CA MET A 1 -2.38 13.01 0.63
C MET A 1 -1.86 12.24 -0.57
N LYS A 2 -0.62 12.46 -1.03
CA LYS A 2 -0.09 11.76 -2.22
C LYS A 2 0.54 10.43 -1.75
N LEU A 3 0.36 9.35 -2.51
CA LEU A 3 0.93 8.02 -2.21
C LEU A 3 2.45 8.03 -1.97
N LYS A 4 3.16 9.02 -2.51
CA LYS A 4 4.60 9.23 -2.33
C LYS A 4 5.03 9.62 -0.90
N ASP A 5 4.08 9.94 -0.02
CA ASP A 5 4.35 10.36 1.37
C ASP A 5 4.13 9.21 2.38
N LEU A 6 3.93 7.96 1.92
CA LEU A 6 3.69 6.81 2.79
C LEU A 6 4.87 6.48 3.71
N LYS A 7 6.09 6.88 3.34
CA LYS A 7 7.31 6.63 4.12
C LYS A 7 7.23 7.17 5.54
N ASP A 8 6.53 8.29 5.75
CA ASP A 8 6.38 8.94 7.05
C ASP A 8 5.24 8.35 7.89
N VAL A 9 4.44 7.45 7.31
CA VAL A 9 3.29 6.81 7.98
C VAL A 9 3.68 5.46 8.59
N TRP A 10 4.85 4.93 8.23
CA TRP A 10 5.40 3.75 8.85
C TRP A 10 5.94 4.06 10.25
N HIS A 11 5.49 3.30 11.24
CA HIS A 11 6.15 3.22 12.52
C HIS A 11 7.21 2.11 12.46
N VAL A 12 8.49 2.49 12.52
CA VAL A 12 9.63 1.57 12.37
C VAL A 12 10.37 1.43 13.70
N GLY A 13 10.42 0.21 14.24
CA GLY A 13 11.25 -0.16 15.38
C GLY A 13 12.50 -0.93 14.97
N SER A 14 13.31 -1.36 15.94
CA SER A 14 14.57 -2.06 15.65
C SER A 14 14.41 -3.38 14.90
N ASN A 15 13.28 -4.08 15.10
CA ASN A 15 13.02 -5.39 14.52
C ASN A 15 11.60 -5.53 13.95
N TYR A 16 10.87 -4.44 13.77
CA TYR A 16 9.50 -4.49 13.27
C TYR A 16 9.15 -3.19 12.55
N ALA A 17 8.15 -3.25 11.66
CA ALA A 17 7.55 -2.07 11.07
C ALA A 17 6.03 -2.25 10.96
N ILE A 18 5.27 -1.20 11.22
CA ILE A 18 3.81 -1.23 11.17
C ILE A 18 3.31 -0.03 10.36
N LEU A 19 2.38 -0.28 9.45
CA LEU A 19 1.62 0.75 8.74
C LEU A 19 0.14 0.53 9.05
N SER A 20 -0.50 1.53 9.67
CA SER A 20 -1.92 1.49 9.98
C SER A 20 -2.64 2.62 9.26
N LEU A 21 -3.49 2.26 8.30
CA LEU A 21 -4.37 3.16 7.57
C LEU A 21 -5.84 2.84 7.92
N PRO A 22 -6.80 3.76 7.67
CA PRO A 22 -8.20 3.55 8.07
C PRO A 22 -8.87 2.27 7.55
N PHE A 23 -8.43 1.72 6.42
CA PHE A 23 -9.04 0.55 5.77
C PHE A 23 -8.11 -0.67 5.71
N VAL A 24 -6.84 -0.52 6.14
CA VAL A 24 -5.82 -1.58 6.03
C VAL A 24 -4.74 -1.41 7.09
N SER A 25 -4.21 -2.52 7.58
CA SER A 25 -2.97 -2.57 8.34
C SER A 25 -1.96 -3.52 7.69
N TYR A 26 -0.69 -3.14 7.77
CA TYR A 26 0.46 -4.01 7.47
C TYR A 26 1.34 -4.16 8.70
N SER A 27 1.96 -5.32 8.83
CA SER A 27 2.98 -5.60 9.84
C SER A 27 4.16 -6.32 9.21
N VAL A 28 5.36 -5.85 9.50
CA VAL A 28 6.63 -6.53 9.21
C VAL A 28 7.22 -6.97 10.54
N GLN A 29 7.46 -8.27 10.69
CA GLN A 29 8.00 -8.86 11.90
C GLN A 29 9.06 -9.91 11.59
N PRO A 30 9.99 -10.20 12.52
CA PRO A 30 10.97 -11.24 12.30
C PRO A 30 10.25 -12.58 12.19
N HIS A 31 10.56 -13.35 11.15
CA HIS A 31 10.12 -14.72 11.04
C HIS A 31 11.07 -15.58 11.87
N TRP A 32 10.54 -16.25 12.90
CA TRP A 32 11.34 -17.09 13.78
C TRP A 32 11.71 -18.35 13.00
N MET A 33 12.91 -18.37 12.44
CA MET A 33 13.50 -19.61 11.91
C MET A 33 13.61 -20.62 13.05
N ASN A 34 13.25 -21.86 12.76
CA ASN A 34 13.54 -22.96 13.67
C ASN A 34 15.04 -22.97 14.01
N ARG A 35 15.38 -23.24 15.27
CA ARG A 35 16.76 -23.16 15.83
C ARG A 35 17.80 -24.05 15.11
N PHE A 36 17.37 -24.86 14.14
CA PHE A 36 18.19 -25.79 13.36
C PHE A 36 18.48 -25.29 11.93
N GLU A 37 17.94 -24.13 11.53
CA GLU A 37 18.16 -23.58 10.19
C GLU A 37 19.33 -22.60 10.21
N THR A 38 20.49 -23.06 9.74
CA THR A 38 21.76 -22.31 9.71
C THR A 38 22.00 -21.53 8.43
N ASP A 39 21.00 -21.40 7.55
CA ASP A 39 21.16 -20.76 6.26
C ASP A 39 21.00 -19.22 6.39
N PRO A 40 22.09 -18.44 6.26
CA PRO A 40 22.05 -16.99 6.41
C PRO A 40 21.29 -16.27 5.28
N THR A 41 20.97 -16.97 4.18
CA THR A 41 20.21 -16.43 3.04
C THR A 41 18.70 -16.54 3.19
N ARG A 42 18.21 -17.27 4.21
CA ARG A 42 16.78 -17.44 4.41
C ARG A 42 16.13 -16.14 4.88
N HIS A 43 14.89 -15.97 4.44
CA HIS A 43 14.07 -14.79 4.64
C HIS A 43 13.82 -14.56 6.14
N ARG A 44 14.18 -13.38 6.64
CA ARG A 44 14.19 -13.08 8.08
C ARG A 44 12.95 -12.34 8.55
N PHE A 45 12.17 -11.79 7.62
CA PHE A 45 11.03 -10.93 7.94
C PHE A 45 9.79 -11.40 7.20
N MET A 46 8.71 -11.58 7.94
CA MET A 46 7.39 -11.84 7.41
C MET A 46 6.64 -10.51 7.30
N ALA A 47 6.15 -10.21 6.11
CA ALA A 47 5.21 -9.12 5.91
C ALA A 47 3.79 -9.70 5.85
N SER A 48 2.89 -9.14 6.65
CA SER A 48 1.49 -9.59 6.75
C SER A 48 0.54 -8.41 6.58
N PHE A 49 -0.66 -8.72 6.09
CA PHE A 49 -1.70 -7.76 5.76
C PHE A 49 -3.03 -8.12 6.42
N LYS A 50 -3.77 -7.10 6.87
CA LYS A 50 -5.16 -7.22 7.28
C LYS A 50 -5.98 -6.06 6.74
N SER A 51 -7.08 -6.38 6.07
CA SER A 51 -8.05 -5.40 5.58
C SER A 51 -9.24 -5.27 6.53
N TYR A 52 -9.80 -4.06 6.62
CA TYR A 52 -11.10 -3.81 7.25
C TYR A 52 -12.26 -3.77 6.23
N ILE A 53 -11.93 -3.76 4.94
CA ILE A 53 -12.88 -3.91 3.83
C ILE A 53 -12.81 -5.33 3.26
N ALA A 54 -13.94 -5.84 2.76
CA ALA A 54 -14.00 -7.18 2.16
C ALA A 54 -13.24 -7.19 0.83
N VAL A 55 -11.97 -7.60 0.87
CA VAL A 55 -11.11 -7.77 -0.32
C VAL A 55 -10.58 -9.19 -0.32
N ASN A 56 -10.71 -9.88 -1.45
CA ASN A 56 -10.19 -11.25 -1.61
C ASN A 56 -8.71 -11.22 -2.02
N GLN A 57 -7.89 -10.47 -1.28
CA GLN A 57 -6.44 -10.40 -1.46
C GLN A 57 -5.76 -10.80 -0.15
N THR A 58 -4.84 -11.75 -0.25
CA THR A 58 -3.97 -12.18 0.84
C THR A 58 -2.56 -11.68 0.58
N PHE A 59 -1.89 -11.19 1.62
CA PHE A 59 -0.48 -10.84 1.55
C PHE A 59 0.22 -11.32 2.81
N GLU A 60 0.88 -12.47 2.66
CA GLU A 60 1.81 -13.04 3.62
C GLU A 60 3.03 -13.48 2.80
N THR A 61 4.13 -12.76 2.94
CA THR A 61 5.32 -12.95 2.09
C THR A 61 6.58 -12.67 2.89
N GLU A 62 7.60 -13.48 2.64
CA GLU A 62 8.85 -13.42 3.36
C GLU A 62 9.93 -12.63 2.60
N PHE A 63 10.71 -11.84 3.33
CA PHE A 63 11.74 -10.97 2.79
C PHE A 63 13.05 -11.09 3.58
N ALA A 64 14.16 -10.78 2.90
CA ALA A 64 15.49 -10.82 3.51
C ALA A 64 15.72 -9.69 4.52
N THR A 65 15.16 -8.50 4.28
CA THR A 65 15.33 -7.31 5.15
C THR A 65 14.01 -6.60 5.40
N THR A 66 13.96 -5.81 6.47
CA THR A 66 12.81 -4.95 6.82
C THR A 66 12.46 -3.98 5.70
N GLU A 67 13.46 -3.39 5.04
CA GLU A 67 13.26 -2.41 3.95
C GLU A 67 12.61 -3.06 2.73
N LEU A 68 13.03 -4.28 2.37
CA LEU A 68 12.41 -5.04 1.28
C LEU A 68 10.97 -5.43 1.62
N ALA A 69 10.70 -5.81 2.88
CA ALA A 69 9.37 -6.13 3.35
C ALA A 69 8.44 -4.90 3.31
N ILE A 70 8.92 -3.73 3.76
CA ILE A 70 8.19 -2.45 3.67
C ILE A 70 7.85 -2.15 2.21
N LYS A 71 8.84 -2.25 1.31
CA LYS A 71 8.62 -2.02 -0.12
C LYS A 71 7.57 -2.97 -0.70
N GLY A 72 7.61 -4.25 -0.34
CA GLY A 72 6.60 -5.23 -0.74
C GLY A 72 5.19 -4.86 -0.25
N CYS A 73 5.06 -4.38 0.99
CA CYS A 73 3.79 -3.87 1.52
C CYS A 73 3.28 -2.66 0.72
N GLU A 74 4.15 -1.72 0.37
CA GLU A 74 3.80 -0.53 -0.42
C GLU A 74 3.33 -0.90 -1.84
N GLU A 75 4.00 -1.84 -2.49
CA GLU A 75 3.59 -2.37 -3.80
C GLU A 75 2.23 -3.08 -3.72
N HIS A 76 1.99 -3.86 -2.67
CA HIS A 76 0.69 -4.48 -2.43
C HIS A 76 -0.41 -3.44 -2.18
N LEU A 77 -0.13 -2.40 -1.38
CA LEU A 77 -1.06 -1.31 -1.12
C LEU A 77 -1.45 -0.56 -2.40
N GLN A 78 -0.51 -0.31 -3.30
CA GLN A 78 -0.81 0.31 -4.59
C GLN A 78 -1.76 -0.55 -5.44
N LYS A 79 -1.53 -1.88 -5.49
CA LYS A 79 -2.43 -2.82 -6.18
C LYS A 79 -3.81 -2.85 -5.54
N LEU A 80 -3.87 -2.83 -4.21
CA LEU A 80 -5.13 -2.81 -3.47
C LEU A 80 -5.93 -1.54 -3.74
N LEU A 81 -5.27 -0.38 -3.71
CA LEU A 81 -5.92 0.90 -4.01
C LEU A 81 -6.46 0.92 -5.45
N ALA A 82 -5.66 0.49 -6.43
CA ALA A 82 -6.11 0.39 -7.81
C ALA A 82 -7.34 -0.52 -7.95
N TYR A 83 -7.33 -1.68 -7.28
CA TYR A 83 -8.48 -2.59 -7.24
C TYR A 83 -9.72 -1.94 -6.63
N VAL A 84 -9.59 -1.24 -5.51
CA VAL A 84 -10.70 -0.54 -4.85
C VAL A 84 -11.27 0.55 -5.76
N PHE A 85 -10.43 1.35 -6.42
CA PHE A 85 -10.90 2.38 -7.35
C PHE A 85 -11.67 1.79 -8.52
N ILE A 86 -11.17 0.72 -9.14
CA ILE A 86 -11.87 0.01 -10.23
C ILE A 86 -13.23 -0.50 -9.75
N LYS A 87 -13.31 -1.06 -8.53
CA LYS A 87 -14.58 -1.56 -7.98
C LYS A 87 -15.56 -0.45 -7.59
N LEU A 88 -15.07 0.74 -7.29
CA LEU A 88 -15.89 1.90 -6.97
C LEU A 88 -16.38 2.62 -8.23
N GLU A 89 -15.71 2.50 -9.38
CA GLU A 89 -16.13 3.13 -10.64
C GLU A 89 -17.55 2.71 -11.07
N ASP A 90 -17.92 1.46 -10.82
CA ASP A 90 -19.27 0.94 -11.12
C ASP A 90 -20.34 1.40 -10.10
N ILE A 91 -19.94 1.95 -8.96
CA ILE A 91 -20.82 2.25 -7.81
C ILE A 91 -20.93 3.77 -7.57
N VAL A 92 -19.84 4.49 -7.83
CA VAL A 92 -19.69 5.92 -7.62
C VAL A 92 -19.54 6.55 -8.99
N ASP A 93 -20.56 7.31 -9.40
CA ASP A 93 -20.43 8.18 -10.56
C ASP A 93 -19.41 9.28 -10.21
N PHE A 94 -18.17 9.06 -10.64
CA PHE A 94 -17.11 10.06 -10.58
C PHE A 94 -17.39 11.10 -11.66
N GLY A 95 -18.47 11.86 -11.48
CA GLY A 95 -19.06 12.75 -12.48
C GLY A 95 -17.98 13.42 -13.31
N VAL A 96 -17.80 12.91 -14.52
CA VAL A 96 -16.96 13.55 -15.52
C VAL A 96 -17.70 14.84 -15.83
N LYS A 97 -17.21 15.97 -15.29
CA LYS A 97 -17.57 17.25 -15.90
C LYS A 97 -17.01 17.17 -17.31
N GLU A 98 -17.88 16.83 -18.25
CA GLU A 98 -17.60 16.97 -19.67
C GLU A 98 -16.97 18.34 -19.86
N PRO A 99 -15.85 18.45 -20.60
CA PRO A 99 -15.29 19.74 -20.90
C PRO A 99 -16.37 20.49 -21.67
N LEU A 100 -16.90 21.56 -21.07
CA LEU A 100 -17.73 22.52 -21.77
C LEU A 100 -16.93 22.92 -23.00
N HIS A 101 -17.44 22.53 -24.17
CA HIS A 101 -16.94 22.97 -25.45
C HIS A 101 -17.08 24.50 -25.49
N THR A 102 -16.05 25.21 -25.04
CA THR A 102 -15.87 26.61 -25.35
C THR A 102 -14.57 26.73 -26.13
N GLN A 103 -14.75 26.99 -27.42
CA GLN A 103 -13.69 27.45 -28.31
C GLN A 103 -12.91 28.58 -27.63
N ASN A 104 -11.59 28.51 -27.78
CA ASN A 104 -10.57 29.54 -27.54
C ASN A 104 -9.98 29.68 -26.12
N SER A 105 -8.80 29.05 -26.00
CA SER A 105 -7.60 29.50 -25.27
C SER A 105 -7.43 29.22 -23.77
N PRO A 106 -6.16 29.12 -23.31
CA PRO A 106 -5.73 28.14 -22.32
C PRO A 106 -5.51 28.72 -20.92
N VAL A 107 -5.12 27.81 -20.03
CA VAL A 107 -4.68 27.99 -18.64
C VAL A 107 -5.81 27.92 -17.64
N LEU A 108 -5.90 26.79 -16.94
CA LEU A 108 -6.41 26.77 -15.58
C LEU A 108 -5.52 25.84 -14.75
N LEU A 109 -4.80 26.48 -13.83
CA LEU A 109 -4.06 25.88 -12.73
C LEU A 109 -4.98 24.94 -11.95
N LEU A 110 -4.48 23.73 -11.69
CA LEU A 110 -5.03 22.83 -10.69
C LEU A 110 -4.45 23.23 -9.32
N GLU A 111 -5.18 24.03 -8.56
CA GLU A 111 -5.10 24.00 -7.10
C GLU A 111 -6.07 22.94 -6.59
N VAL A 112 -5.53 21.98 -5.85
CA VAL A 112 -6.30 20.97 -5.12
C VAL A 112 -6.12 21.31 -3.63
N CYS A 113 -7.21 21.76 -3.01
CA CYS A 113 -7.33 21.91 -1.56
C CYS A 113 -7.30 20.56 -0.84
#